data_AF-A0A7S4J090-F1
#
_entry.id   AF-A0A7S4J090-F1
#
_cell.length_a   1.000
_cell.length_b   1.000
_cell.length_c   1.000
_cell.angle_alpha   90.00
_cell.angle_beta   90.00
_cell.angle_gamma   90.00
#
_symmetry.space_group_name_H-M   'P 1'
#
loop_
_entity.id
_entity.type
_entity.pdbx_description
1 polymer ?
#
loop_
_entity_poly.entity_id
_entity_poly.type
_entity_poly.pdbx_seq_one_letter_code
_entity_poly.pdbx_strand_id
1 'polypeptide(L)'
;RDYVGSENNSTQFTYVSPLQVSAIVPDSGPIEGGTAVHLSIIGLRSDDASTLLCHFGEYVSNATAISDDMVQCKSPPRRRAEILSLELSVNGDRSESEKSFQFYSPARAMK
;
A
#
# COMPACT_ATOMS: atom_id res chain seq x y z
N ARG A 1 -41.92 7.99 41.60
CA ARG A 1 -42.35 8.69 40.38
C ARG A 1 -41.36 9.84 40.23
N ASP A 2 -40.35 9.80 39.36
CA ASP A 2 -40.10 8.97 38.19
C ASP A 2 -38.58 9.03 37.87
N TYR A 3 -37.97 7.89 37.55
CA TYR A 3 -36.67 7.85 36.88
C TYR A 3 -36.93 8.06 35.38
N VAL A 4 -36.45 9.17 34.81
CA VAL A 4 -36.43 9.36 33.35
C VAL A 4 -34.98 9.19 32.91
N GLY A 5 -34.67 7.97 32.43
CA GLY A 5 -33.45 7.66 31.71
C GLY A 5 -33.75 7.59 30.22
N SER A 6 -33.16 8.52 29.46
CA SER A 6 -33.12 8.54 28.00
C SER A 6 -31.89 9.39 27.65
N GLU A 7 -30.98 9.03 26.75
CA GLU A 7 -31.14 8.28 25.51
C GLU A 7 -29.91 7.39 25.28
N ASN A 8 -30.15 6.14 24.91
CA ASN A 8 -29.10 5.26 24.40
C ASN A 8 -28.73 5.74 23.00
N ASN A 9 -27.82 6.71 22.89
CA ASN A 9 -27.14 6.97 21.63
C ASN A 9 -26.11 5.85 21.43
N SER A 10 -26.61 4.68 21.01
CA SER A 10 -25.78 3.56 20.60
C SER A 10 -25.14 3.91 19.26
N THR A 11 -24.08 4.71 19.30
CA THR A 11 -23.15 4.86 18.19
C THR A 11 -22.61 3.47 17.91
N GLN A 12 -23.09 2.84 16.85
CA GLN A 12 -22.46 1.64 16.32
C GLN A 12 -21.10 2.08 15.78
N PHE A 13 -20.05 1.84 16.56
CA PHE A 13 -18.68 1.92 16.07
C PHE A 13 -18.50 0.74 15.12
N THR A 14 -18.76 0.97 13.83
CA THR A 14 -18.33 0.02 12.80
C THR A 14 -16.82 0.08 12.79
N TYR A 15 -16.18 -0.97 13.33
CA TYR A 15 -14.73 -1.13 13.25
C TYR A 15 -14.39 -1.45 11.79
N VAL A 16 -14.14 -0.41 11.00
CA VAL A 16 -13.60 -0.58 9.65
C VAL A 16 -12.15 -1.01 9.84
N SER A 17 -11.79 -2.19 9.35
CA SER A 17 -10.41 -2.65 9.38
C SER A 17 -9.57 -1.67 8.56
N PRO A 18 -8.51 -1.07 9.13
CA PRO A 18 -7.68 -0.14 8.38
C PRO A 18 -7.03 -0.87 7.20
N LEU A 19 -6.96 -0.19 6.06
CA LEU A 19 -6.22 -0.70 4.90
C LEU A 19 -4.76 -0.88 5.29
N GLN A 20 -4.23 -2.10 5.17
CA GLN A 20 -2.88 -2.42 5.62
C GLN A 20 -2.10 -3.24 4.59
N VAL A 21 -0.84 -2.89 4.38
CA VAL A 21 0.10 -3.71 3.58
C VAL A 21 0.79 -4.72 4.49
N SER A 22 0.44 -6.00 4.34
CA SER A 22 0.94 -7.09 5.19
C SER A 22 2.26 -7.69 4.68
N ALA A 23 2.48 -7.71 3.36
CA ALA A 23 3.68 -8.24 2.73
C ALA A 23 3.94 -7.61 1.37
N ILE A 24 5.20 -7.64 0.91
CA ILE A 24 5.60 -7.20 -0.43
C ILE A 24 6.58 -8.22 -1.02
N VAL A 25 6.44 -8.53 -2.31
CA VAL A 25 7.34 -9.45 -3.03
C VAL A 25 7.50 -9.02 -4.49
N PRO A 26 8.72 -8.85 -5.01
CA PRO A 26 9.98 -8.78 -4.25
C PRO A 26 10.07 -7.50 -3.39
N ASP A 27 10.88 -7.53 -2.33
CA ASP A 27 11.20 -6.35 -1.51
C ASP A 27 12.37 -5.52 -2.07
N SER A 28 12.91 -5.90 -3.23
CA SER A 28 14.04 -5.19 -3.84
C SER A 28 14.03 -5.23 -5.37
N GLY A 29 14.71 -4.26 -5.99
CA GLY A 29 14.81 -4.15 -7.44
C GLY A 29 15.85 -3.11 -7.91
N PRO A 30 16.19 -3.10 -9.20
CA PRO A 30 17.19 -2.18 -9.74
C PRO A 30 16.69 -0.73 -9.75
N ILE A 31 17.63 0.23 -9.67
CA ILE A 31 17.34 1.66 -9.82
C ILE A 31 16.76 2.02 -11.20
N GLU A 32 16.87 1.16 -12.20
CA GLU A 32 16.22 1.35 -13.50
C GLU A 32 14.69 1.32 -13.42
N GLY A 33 14.13 0.79 -12.32
CA GLY A 33 12.70 0.63 -12.11
C GLY A 33 12.12 -0.55 -12.90
N GLY A 34 10.79 -0.59 -13.01
CA GLY A 34 10.06 -1.62 -13.77
C GLY A 34 9.92 -2.97 -13.06
N THR A 35 10.38 -3.09 -11.82
CA THR A 35 10.18 -4.31 -11.01
C THR A 35 8.70 -4.47 -10.70
N ALA A 36 8.11 -5.61 -11.06
CA ALA A 36 6.73 -5.93 -10.72
C ALA A 36 6.66 -6.36 -9.25
N VAL A 37 6.13 -5.49 -8.39
CA VAL A 37 5.99 -5.70 -6.95
C VAL A 37 4.55 -6.09 -6.64
N HIS A 38 4.37 -7.21 -5.96
CA HIS A 38 3.09 -7.68 -5.42
C HIS A 38 3.00 -7.30 -3.96
N LEU A 39 1.91 -6.64 -3.58
CA LEU A 39 1.59 -6.25 -2.22
C LEU A 39 0.42 -7.11 -1.74
N SER A 40 0.59 -7.77 -0.60
CA SER A 40 -0.51 -8.42 0.12
C SER A 40 -1.21 -7.41 1.00
N ILE A 41 -2.51 -7.23 0.81
CA ILE A 41 -3.33 -6.18 1.43
C ILE A 41 -4.38 -6.81 2.34
N ILE A 42 -4.60 -6.17 3.49
CA ILE A 42 -5.72 -6.47 4.39
C ILE A 42 -6.69 -5.30 4.31
N GLY A 43 -7.98 -5.61 4.12
CA GLY A 43 -9.04 -4.61 4.12
C GLY A 43 -9.26 -3.87 2.80
N LEU A 44 -8.70 -4.35 1.68
CA LEU A 44 -9.05 -3.84 0.35
C LEU A 44 -10.42 -4.40 -0.07
N ARG A 45 -11.28 -3.56 -0.63
CA ARG A 45 -12.60 -3.97 -1.13
C ARG A 45 -12.59 -3.89 -2.66
N SER A 46 -13.34 -4.76 -3.32
CA SER A 46 -13.39 -4.79 -4.79
C SER A 46 -13.87 -3.46 -5.40
N ASP A 47 -14.76 -2.75 -4.71
CA ASP A 47 -15.28 -1.43 -5.11
C ASP A 47 -14.23 -0.30 -5.03
N ASP A 48 -13.15 -0.49 -4.25
CA ASP A 48 -12.09 0.49 -4.03
C ASP A 48 -11.02 0.50 -5.14
N ALA A 49 -11.12 -0.42 -6.11
CA ALA A 49 -10.10 -0.64 -7.14
C ALA A 49 -9.96 0.50 -8.17
N SER A 50 -10.85 1.50 -8.17
CA SER A 50 -10.87 2.56 -9.20
C SER A 50 -9.65 3.49 -9.16
N THR A 51 -9.04 3.70 -7.98
CA THR A 51 -7.87 4.59 -7.84
C THR A 51 -6.85 4.01 -6.86
N LEU A 52 -6.01 3.11 -7.36
CA LEU A 52 -4.92 2.49 -6.58
C LEU A 52 -3.57 3.04 -6.98
N LEU A 53 -2.81 3.50 -5.98
CA LEU A 53 -1.47 4.06 -6.17
C LEU A 53 -0.49 3.43 -5.19
N CYS A 54 0.63 2.91 -5.69
CA CYS A 54 1.76 2.52 -4.84
C CYS A 54 2.65 3.73 -4.57
N HIS A 55 3.00 3.91 -3.31
CA HIS A 55 3.90 4.95 -2.83
C HIS A 55 5.22 4.31 -2.39
N PHE A 56 6.27 4.52 -3.18
CA PHE A 56 7.66 4.22 -2.82
C PHE A 56 8.25 5.48 -2.18
N GLY A 57 8.06 5.66 -0.87
CA GLY A 57 8.26 6.93 -0.19
C GLY A 57 7.42 8.04 -0.83
N GLU A 58 8.06 9.06 -1.38
CA GLU A 58 7.38 10.15 -2.09
C GLU A 58 7.06 9.84 -3.56
N TYR A 59 7.54 8.73 -4.10
CA TYR A 59 7.42 8.38 -5.51
C TYR A 59 6.19 7.50 -5.76
N VAL A 60 5.33 7.95 -6.66
CA VAL A 60 4.05 7.29 -6.94
C VAL A 60 4.13 6.47 -8.21
N SER A 61 3.52 5.29 -8.19
CA SER A 61 3.33 4.43 -9.35
C SER A 61 1.91 3.88 -9.39
N ASN A 62 1.39 3.64 -10.59
CA ASN A 62 0.08 3.04 -10.74
C ASN A 62 0.08 1.62 -10.18
N ALA A 63 -0.98 1.31 -9.42
CA ALA A 63 -1.26 -0.02 -8.93
C ALA A 63 -2.46 -0.62 -9.68
N THR A 64 -2.51 -1.94 -9.71
CA THR A 64 -3.61 -2.71 -10.28
C THR A 64 -3.98 -3.77 -9.26
N ALA A 65 -5.22 -3.75 -8.80
CA ALA A 65 -5.74 -4.84 -7.98
C ALA A 65 -5.83 -6.10 -8.84
N ILE A 66 -5.21 -7.18 -8.36
CA ILE A 66 -5.36 -8.51 -8.92
C ILE A 66 -6.50 -9.24 -8.19
N SER A 67 -6.63 -9.02 -6.88
CA SER A 67 -7.69 -9.59 -6.01
C SER A 67 -7.88 -8.70 -4.78
N ASP A 68 -8.87 -8.99 -3.94
CA ASP A 68 -9.18 -8.25 -2.71
C ASP A 68 -8.05 -8.27 -1.66
N ASP A 69 -7.06 -9.14 -1.79
CA ASP A 69 -5.89 -9.19 -0.92
C ASP A 69 -4.57 -8.96 -1.68
N MET A 70 -4.60 -8.68 -2.98
CA MET A 70 -3.40 -8.62 -3.79
C MET A 70 -3.42 -7.47 -4.80
N VAL A 71 -2.41 -6.62 -4.72
CA VAL A 71 -2.18 -5.49 -5.64
C VAL A 71 -0.82 -5.62 -6.28
N GLN A 72 -0.72 -5.33 -7.57
CA GLN A 72 0.55 -5.25 -8.29
C GLN A 72 0.84 -3.82 -8.71
N CYS A 73 2.09 -3.38 -8.56
CA CYS A 73 2.59 -2.15 -9.14
C CYS A 73 4.00 -2.32 -9.68
N LYS A 74 4.46 -1.33 -10.46
CA LYS A 74 5.84 -1.31 -10.97
C LYS A 74 6.67 -0.29 -10.22
N SER A 75 7.87 -0.67 -9.79
CA SER A 75 8.79 0.26 -9.15
C SER A 75 9.16 1.41 -10.11
N PRO A 76 9.16 2.67 -9.65
CA PRO A 76 9.58 3.80 -10.47
C PRO A 76 11.11 3.82 -10.66
N PRO A 77 11.63 4.46 -11.73
CA PRO A 77 13.07 4.66 -11.89
C PRO A 77 13.64 5.58 -10.81
N ARG A 78 14.84 5.25 -10.34
CA ARG A 78 15.61 5.92 -9.29
C ARG A 78 16.99 6.35 -9.79
N ARG A 79 17.57 7.36 -9.15
CA ARG A 79 18.92 7.84 -9.48
C ARG A 79 20.03 7.16 -8.68
N ARG A 80 19.69 6.54 -7.55
CA ARG A 80 20.64 5.95 -6.61
C ARG A 80 19.98 4.82 -5.84
N ALA A 81 20.82 3.94 -5.30
CA ALA A 81 20.37 2.91 -4.37
C ALA A 81 19.88 3.57 -3.07
N GLU A 82 18.71 3.14 -2.60
CA GLU A 82 18.02 3.69 -1.42
C GLU A 82 16.96 2.69 -0.94
N ILE A 83 16.58 2.77 0.33
CA ILE A 83 15.48 2.00 0.91
C ILE A 83 14.34 2.99 1.18
N LEU A 84 13.15 2.70 0.65
CA LEU A 84 11.97 3.56 0.79
C LEU A 84 10.81 2.78 1.41
N SER A 85 9.93 3.46 2.15
CA SER A 85 8.65 2.86 2.58
C SER A 85 7.84 2.48 1.34
N LEU A 86 7.04 1.42 1.44
CA LEU A 86 6.10 1.01 0.40
C LEU A 86 4.68 0.97 0.98
N GLU A 87 3.87 1.94 0.58
CA GLU A 87 2.48 2.10 1.00
C GLU A 87 1.53 2.00 -0.21
N LEU A 88 0.28 1.66 0.04
CA LEU A 88 -0.80 1.69 -0.95
C LEU A 88 -1.73 2.85 -0.61
N SER A 89 -2.17 3.62 -1.61
CA SER A 89 -3.29 4.56 -1.44
C SER A 89 -4.50 4.09 -2.23
N VAL A 90 -5.66 4.23 -1.61
CA VAL A 90 -6.97 3.94 -2.17
C VAL A 90 -7.78 5.24 -2.14
N ASN A 91 -8.16 5.77 -3.30
CA ASN A 91 -8.94 7.02 -3.40
C ASN A 91 -8.32 8.24 -2.66
N GLY A 92 -7.00 8.21 -2.42
CA GLY A 92 -6.26 9.26 -1.70
C GLY A 92 -5.94 8.95 -0.24
N ASP A 93 -6.61 7.95 0.36
CA ASP A 93 -6.30 7.47 1.71
C ASP A 93 -5.14 6.47 1.68
N ARG A 94 -4.12 6.72 2.52
CA ARG A 94 -2.93 5.86 2.63
C ARG A 94 -3.17 4.71 3.58
N SER A 95 -2.72 3.52 3.17
CA SER A 95 -2.65 2.33 4.00
C SER A 95 -1.62 2.50 5.11
N GLU A 96 -1.83 1.83 6.22
CA GLU A 96 -0.74 1.57 7.16
C GLU A 96 0.22 0.53 6.55
N SER A 97 1.52 0.84 6.55
CA SER A 97 2.55 -0.08 6.06
C SER A 97 3.85 0.11 6.81
N GLU A 98 4.42 -1.00 7.27
CA GLU A 98 5.79 -1.08 7.80
C GLU A 98 6.75 -1.68 6.77
N LYS A 99 6.31 -1.81 5.51
CA LYS A 99 7.09 -2.43 4.44
C LYS A 99 7.99 -1.42 3.75
N SER A 100 9.13 -1.90 3.28
CA SER A 100 10.12 -1.09 2.59
C SER A 100 10.68 -1.81 1.38
N PHE A 101 10.92 -1.06 0.31
CA PHE A 101 11.49 -1.57 -0.93
C PHE A 101 12.91 -1.05 -1.10
N GLN A 102 13.86 -1.95 -1.36
CA GLN A 102 15.26 -1.63 -1.56
C GLN A 102 15.60 -1.50 -3.05
N PHE A 103 16.00 -0.29 -3.45
CA PHE A 103 16.60 -0.05 -4.75
C PHE A 103 18.10 -0.33 -4.73
N TYR A 104 18.60 -1.11 -5.68
CA TYR A 104 20.03 -1.37 -5.87
C TYR A 104 20.53 -0.89 -7.23
N SER A 105 21.77 -0.39 -7.28
CA SER A 105 22.43 -0.14 -8.56
C SER A 105 22.67 -1.47 -9.27
N PRO A 106 22.38 -1.62 -10.58
CA PRO A 106 22.79 -2.81 -11.30
C PRO A 106 24.29 -3.00 -11.11
N ALA A 107 24.72 -4.24 -10.86
CA ALA A 107 26.14 -4.56 -10.86
C ALA A 107 26.69 -4.05 -12.20
N ARG A 108 27.66 -3.14 -12.14
CA ARG A 108 28.32 -2.60 -13.33
C ARG A 108 28.69 -3.79 -14.20
N ALA A 109 28.02 -3.96 -15.34
CA ALA A 109 28.35 -5.02 -16.27
C ALA A 109 29.82 -4.81 -16.65
N MET A 110 30.71 -5.64 -16.09
CA MET A 110 32.11 -5.68 -16.48
C MET A 110 32.09 -6.26 -17.89
N LYS A 111 32.26 -5.38 -18.88
CA LYS A 111 32.47 -5.75 -20.27
C LYS A 111 33.97 -5.91 -20.52
#